data_AF-A0A1Y2S9I2-F1
#
_entry.id   AF-A0A1Y2S9I2-F1
#
_cell.length_a   1.000
_cell.length_b   1.000
_cell.length_c   1.000
_cell.angle_alpha   90.00
_cell.angle_beta   90.00
_cell.angle_gamma   90.00
#
_symmetry.space_group_name_H-M   'P 1'
#
loop_
_entity.id
_entity.type
_entity.pdbx_description
1 polymer ?
#
loop_
_entity_poly.entity_id
_entity_poly.type
_entity_poly.pdbx_seq_one_letter_code
_entity_poly.pdbx_strand_id
1 'polypeptide(L)'
;MASCYLTPDPLGLLGGETPYSYVTNPTATIDPLGLVGCSTKLGKNLMEDMGLPRSTKWSGYQAHHVIPKQYANHPALKKIKYDIDTAANGIFLREVDSGVSAMARHQGNHNGYSAAVKNALDKIDLGQSKDAIAKQVADIQNTAKKAMTNGTPIRAKDIRKGKSKLGNERALEMWNKILGVE
;
A
#
# COMPACT_ATOMS: atom_id res chain seq x y z
N MET A 1 15.74 1.66 36.21
CA MET A 1 14.58 1.23 37.04
C MET A 1 13.85 0.16 36.25
N ALA A 2 13.78 -1.07 36.79
CA ALA A 2 13.12 -2.19 36.13
C ALA A 2 11.65 -2.24 36.59
N SER A 3 10.72 -2.38 35.64
CA SER A 3 9.32 -2.69 35.92
C SER A 3 9.20 -4.19 36.16
N CYS A 4 8.50 -4.60 37.22
CA CYS A 4 8.17 -6.01 37.51
C CYS A 4 6.69 -6.13 37.85
N TYR A 5 6.11 -7.31 37.65
CA TYR A 5 4.76 -7.61 38.11
C TYR A 5 4.74 -7.76 39.64
N LEU A 6 3.68 -7.28 40.29
CA LEU A 6 3.51 -7.41 41.74
C LEU A 6 3.11 -8.83 42.18
N THR A 7 2.69 -9.66 41.23
CA THR A 7 2.29 -11.07 41.42
C THR A 7 2.85 -11.91 40.27
N PRO A 8 3.32 -13.15 40.51
CA PRO A 8 3.85 -14.01 39.47
C PRO A 8 2.80 -14.34 38.40
N ASP A 9 3.25 -14.53 37.15
CA ASP A 9 2.38 -14.96 36.04
C ASP A 9 1.67 -16.29 36.40
N PRO A 10 0.33 -16.38 36.32
CA PRO A 10 -0.43 -17.59 36.64
C PRO A 10 -0.06 -18.83 35.80
N LEU A 11 0.61 -18.65 34.66
CA LEU A 11 1.07 -19.73 33.79
C LEU A 11 2.44 -20.30 34.20
N GLY A 12 3.11 -19.70 35.18
CA GLY A 12 4.41 -20.17 35.68
C GLY A 12 5.48 -20.22 34.59
N LEU A 13 6.34 -21.24 34.63
CA LEU A 13 7.45 -21.40 33.67
C LEU A 13 7.00 -21.71 32.23
N LEU A 14 5.71 -21.99 31.99
CA LEU A 14 5.16 -22.10 30.63
C LEU A 14 5.13 -20.73 29.91
N GLY A 15 5.16 -19.62 30.67
CA GLY A 15 5.18 -18.25 30.14
C GLY A 15 6.59 -17.67 29.92
N GLY A 16 7.65 -18.42 30.24
CA GLY A 16 9.05 -17.98 30.17
C GLY A 16 9.82 -18.20 31.47
N GLU A 17 11.15 -18.11 31.43
CA GLU A 17 12.03 -18.44 32.55
C GLU A 17 11.99 -17.41 33.70
N THR A 18 11.38 -16.23 33.48
CA THR A 18 11.32 -15.13 34.44
C THR A 18 9.86 -14.72 34.75
N PRO A 19 9.17 -15.38 35.69
CA PRO A 19 7.72 -15.20 35.93
C PRO A 19 7.30 -13.85 36.53
N TYR A 20 8.28 -12.97 36.81
CA TYR A 20 8.06 -11.61 37.33
C TYR A 20 8.55 -10.52 36.37
N SER A 21 9.18 -10.88 35.25
CA SER A 21 9.72 -9.89 34.31
C SER A 21 8.58 -9.22 33.56
N TYR A 22 8.56 -7.89 33.60
CA TYR A 22 7.70 -7.12 32.71
C TYR A 22 8.20 -7.27 31.27
N VAL A 23 7.28 -7.31 30.30
CA VAL A 23 7.65 -7.37 28.87
C VAL A 23 8.64 -6.25 28.58
N THR A 24 9.80 -6.63 28.05
CA THR A 24 10.82 -5.66 27.65
C THR A 24 10.20 -4.76 26.59
N ASN A 25 9.91 -3.52 26.97
CA ASN A 25 9.35 -2.48 26.10
C ASN A 25 7.91 -2.75 25.58
N PRO A 26 6.85 -2.45 26.36
CA PRO A 26 5.45 -2.56 25.90
C PRO A 26 5.08 -1.55 24.79
N THR A 27 5.94 -0.56 24.49
CA THR A 27 5.76 0.35 23.36
C THR A 27 6.40 -0.16 22.06
N ALA A 28 7.12 -1.29 22.08
CA ALA A 28 7.55 -1.97 20.86
C ALA A 28 6.40 -2.76 20.18
N THR A 29 5.33 -3.09 20.92
CA THR A 29 4.18 -3.90 20.43
C THR A 29 2.91 -3.08 20.21
N ILE A 30 2.89 -1.83 20.68
CA ILE A 30 1.87 -0.84 20.34
C ILE A 30 2.48 0.03 19.25
N ASP A 31 1.90 0.08 18.05
CA ASP A 31 2.21 1.09 17.02
C ASP A 31 1.67 2.45 17.52
N PRO A 32 2.49 3.30 18.17
CA PRO A 32 2.01 4.51 18.83
C PRO A 32 1.84 5.65 17.83
N LEU A 33 2.23 5.46 16.57
CA LEU A 33 2.18 6.48 15.52
C LEU A 33 0.88 6.44 14.74
N GLY A 34 0.09 5.37 14.82
CA GLY A 34 -1.19 5.30 14.13
C GLY A 34 -1.04 5.61 12.63
N LEU A 35 -0.02 5.06 11.95
CA LEU A 35 0.03 5.07 10.48
C LEU A 35 -1.15 4.25 9.87
N VAL A 36 -1.92 3.60 10.75
CA VAL A 36 -3.31 3.19 10.63
C VAL A 36 -4.18 4.27 9.97
N GLY A 37 -4.63 4.01 8.74
CA GLY A 37 -5.78 4.72 8.19
C GLY A 37 -5.99 4.49 6.69
N CYS A 38 -4.92 4.55 5.90
CA CYS A 38 -5.06 4.35 4.45
C CYS A 38 -4.97 2.88 4.07
N SER A 39 -3.94 2.14 4.49
CA SER A 39 -3.62 0.79 4.00
C SER A 39 -4.11 -0.38 4.86
N THR A 40 -4.62 -0.15 6.08
CA THR A 40 -5.01 -1.26 6.99
C THR A 40 -6.20 -2.07 6.48
N LYS A 41 -7.27 -1.40 6.02
CA LYS A 41 -8.44 -2.10 5.46
C LYS A 41 -8.07 -2.86 4.19
N LEU A 42 -7.30 -2.23 3.31
CA LEU A 42 -6.78 -2.86 2.10
C LEU A 42 -5.91 -4.08 2.43
N GLY A 43 -4.98 -3.96 3.38
CA GLY A 43 -4.11 -5.06 3.79
C GLY A 43 -4.89 -6.26 4.34
N LYS A 44 -5.93 -6.00 5.13
CA LYS A 44 -6.86 -7.06 5.59
C LYS A 44 -7.59 -7.73 4.43
N ASN A 45 -8.06 -6.94 3.45
CA ASN A 45 -8.72 -7.46 2.26
C ASN A 45 -7.76 -8.30 1.40
N LEU A 46 -6.48 -7.90 1.28
CA LEU A 46 -5.47 -8.68 0.56
C LEU A 46 -5.15 -10.01 1.25
N MET A 47 -5.14 -10.05 2.59
CA MET A 47 -4.98 -11.33 3.32
C MET A 47 -6.11 -12.31 3.03
N GLU A 48 -7.34 -11.80 3.08
CA GLU A 48 -8.53 -12.61 2.78
C GLU A 48 -8.52 -13.13 1.34
N ASP A 49 -8.11 -12.30 0.37
CA ASP A 49 -7.95 -12.69 -1.05
C ASP A 49 -6.89 -13.78 -1.24
N MET A 50 -5.85 -13.81 -0.39
CA MET A 50 -4.86 -14.88 -0.35
C MET A 50 -5.34 -16.15 0.40
N GLY A 51 -6.59 -16.18 0.88
CA GLY A 51 -7.14 -17.29 1.65
C GLY A 51 -6.71 -17.31 3.12
N LEU A 52 -6.14 -16.22 3.62
CA LEU A 52 -5.70 -16.09 5.00
C LEU A 52 -6.71 -15.29 5.85
N PRO A 53 -6.81 -15.52 7.17
CA PRO A 53 -7.65 -14.71 8.03
C PRO A 53 -7.31 -13.22 7.94
N ARG A 54 -8.33 -12.35 7.97
CA ARG A 54 -8.16 -10.89 7.99
C ARG A 54 -7.34 -10.38 9.20
N SER A 55 -7.23 -11.19 10.25
CA SER A 55 -6.42 -10.93 11.45
C SER A 55 -4.95 -11.33 11.30
N THR A 56 -4.58 -11.98 10.20
CA THR A 56 -3.21 -12.38 9.90
C THR A 56 -2.31 -11.15 9.92
N LYS A 57 -1.22 -11.23 10.70
CA LYS A 57 -0.20 -10.19 10.77
C LYS A 57 0.79 -10.38 9.62
N TRP A 58 1.31 -9.29 9.07
CA TRP A 58 2.38 -9.31 8.07
C TRP A 58 3.48 -8.32 8.41
N SER A 59 4.69 -8.61 7.94
CA SER A 59 5.88 -7.76 8.08
C SER A 59 6.72 -7.81 6.80
N GLY A 60 7.54 -6.77 6.58
CA GLY A 60 8.40 -6.65 5.38
C GLY A 60 7.68 -6.18 4.11
N TYR A 61 6.36 -6.05 4.14
CA TYR A 61 5.52 -5.58 3.04
C TYR A 61 4.49 -4.56 3.52
N GLN A 62 4.10 -3.66 2.62
CA GLN A 62 3.07 -2.66 2.84
C GLN A 62 2.00 -2.80 1.75
N ALA A 63 0.73 -2.77 2.17
CA ALA A 63 -0.38 -2.73 1.24
C ALA A 63 -0.40 -1.38 0.52
N HIS A 64 -0.34 -1.42 -0.81
CA HIS A 64 -0.36 -0.25 -1.68
C HIS A 64 -1.65 -0.23 -2.50
N HIS A 65 -2.35 0.91 -2.45
CA HIS A 65 -3.47 1.20 -3.35
C HIS A 65 -2.94 1.54 -4.75
N VAL A 66 -3.24 0.68 -5.72
CA VAL A 66 -2.86 0.86 -7.11
C VAL A 66 -3.55 2.11 -7.68
N ILE A 67 -4.87 2.21 -7.56
CA ILE A 67 -5.58 3.48 -7.68
C ILE A 67 -5.49 4.20 -6.35
N PRO A 68 -4.81 5.36 -6.26
CA PRO A 68 -4.59 6.04 -5.00
C PRO A 68 -5.89 6.40 -4.28
N LYS A 69 -5.92 6.16 -2.96
CA LYS A 69 -7.08 6.41 -2.11
C LYS A 69 -7.60 7.85 -2.16
N GLN A 70 -6.71 8.82 -2.38
CA GLN A 70 -7.06 10.23 -2.54
C GLN A 70 -8.03 10.50 -3.71
N TYR A 71 -8.13 9.58 -4.68
CA TYR A 71 -9.05 9.70 -5.81
C TYR A 71 -10.33 8.87 -5.66
N ALA A 72 -10.63 8.34 -4.47
CA ALA A 72 -11.86 7.56 -4.24
C ALA A 72 -13.15 8.29 -4.69
N ASN A 73 -13.15 9.64 -4.64
CA ASN A 73 -14.27 10.48 -5.08
C ASN A 73 -14.24 10.86 -6.57
N HIS A 74 -13.33 10.31 -7.37
CA HIS A 74 -13.24 10.60 -8.80
C HIS A 74 -14.55 10.22 -9.52
N PRO A 75 -15.08 11.05 -10.44
CA PRO A 75 -16.39 10.80 -11.08
C PRO A 75 -16.53 9.42 -11.72
N ALA A 76 -15.49 8.94 -12.43
CA ALA A 76 -15.49 7.61 -13.04
C ALA A 76 -15.66 6.49 -11.98
N LEU A 77 -14.94 6.60 -10.85
CA LEU A 77 -15.00 5.62 -9.75
C LEU A 77 -16.35 5.68 -9.03
N LYS A 78 -16.89 6.88 -8.79
CA LYS A 78 -18.22 7.06 -8.19
C LYS A 78 -19.32 6.46 -9.07
N LYS A 79 -19.25 6.65 -10.40
CA LYS A 79 -20.27 6.16 -11.34
C LYS A 79 -20.41 4.64 -11.32
N ILE A 80 -19.30 3.92 -11.14
CA ILE A 80 -19.27 2.46 -11.04
C ILE A 80 -19.35 1.94 -9.60
N LYS A 81 -19.48 2.83 -8.60
CA LYS A 81 -19.45 2.49 -7.16
C LYS A 81 -18.20 1.68 -6.78
N TYR A 82 -17.05 2.13 -7.27
CA TYR A 82 -15.77 1.47 -7.05
C TYR A 82 -15.39 1.43 -5.55
N ASP A 83 -15.17 0.24 -4.98
CA ASP A 83 -14.59 0.13 -3.63
C ASP A 83 -13.07 0.30 -3.69
N ILE A 84 -12.59 1.46 -3.23
CA ILE A 84 -11.16 1.79 -3.26
C ILE A 84 -10.32 0.83 -2.41
N ASP A 85 -10.89 0.18 -1.39
CA ASP A 85 -10.16 -0.72 -0.51
C ASP A 85 -10.26 -2.19 -0.96
N THR A 86 -10.90 -2.50 -2.09
CA THR A 86 -10.96 -3.87 -2.61
C THR A 86 -9.57 -4.48 -2.82
N ALA A 87 -9.41 -5.79 -2.59
CA ALA A 87 -8.16 -6.51 -2.83
C ALA A 87 -7.69 -6.36 -4.28
N ALA A 88 -8.62 -6.28 -5.24
CA ALA A 88 -8.30 -6.01 -6.64
C ALA A 88 -7.60 -4.66 -6.87
N ASN A 89 -7.75 -3.67 -5.98
CA ASN A 89 -7.01 -2.41 -6.00
C ASN A 89 -5.70 -2.45 -5.19
N GLY A 90 -5.39 -3.57 -4.56
CA GLY A 90 -4.22 -3.70 -3.68
C GLY A 90 -3.10 -4.50 -4.31
N ILE A 91 -1.89 -4.18 -3.88
CA ILE A 91 -0.70 -5.03 -4.04
C ILE A 91 0.19 -4.88 -2.80
N PHE A 92 0.76 -5.99 -2.32
CA PHE A 92 1.83 -5.92 -1.32
C PHE A 92 3.14 -5.53 -1.99
N LEU A 93 3.68 -4.38 -1.61
CA LEU A 93 4.99 -3.92 -2.04
C LEU A 93 5.97 -4.01 -0.88
N ARG A 94 7.24 -4.35 -1.16
CA ARG A 94 8.24 -4.45 -0.10
C ARG A 94 8.51 -3.11 0.55
N GLU A 95 8.84 -3.17 1.82
CA GLU A 95 9.46 -2.06 2.53
C GLU A 95 10.85 -1.76 1.97
N VAL A 96 11.45 -0.62 2.36
CA VAL A 96 12.85 -0.37 1.99
C VAL A 96 13.74 -1.34 2.77
N ASP A 97 14.37 -2.26 2.05
CA ASP A 97 15.40 -3.16 2.57
C ASP A 97 16.67 -3.12 1.70
N SER A 98 17.71 -3.86 2.10
CA SER A 98 18.92 -4.08 1.29
C SER A 98 18.79 -5.25 0.31
N GLY A 99 17.63 -5.91 0.25
CA GLY A 99 17.39 -7.09 -0.58
C GLY A 99 17.24 -6.75 -2.07
N VAL A 100 17.77 -7.64 -2.92
CA VAL A 100 17.59 -7.55 -4.37
C VAL A 100 16.27 -8.21 -4.74
N SER A 101 15.37 -7.49 -5.41
CA SER A 101 14.24 -8.11 -6.10
C SER A 101 13.64 -7.16 -7.13
N ALA A 102 13.00 -7.76 -8.14
CA ALA A 102 12.36 -7.06 -9.23
C ALA A 102 11.17 -6.19 -8.78
N MET A 103 10.43 -6.49 -7.69
CA MET A 103 9.23 -5.67 -7.37
C MET A 103 9.55 -4.26 -6.87
N ALA A 104 8.67 -3.31 -7.18
CA ALA A 104 8.71 -1.95 -6.63
C ALA A 104 8.62 -1.92 -5.09
N ARG A 105 9.16 -0.85 -4.49
CA ARG A 105 9.17 -0.62 -3.04
C ARG A 105 8.16 0.45 -2.65
N HIS A 106 7.50 0.28 -1.50
CA HIS A 106 6.50 1.20 -0.97
C HIS A 106 7.00 1.88 0.29
N GLN A 107 7.41 3.16 0.17
CA GLN A 107 7.73 4.07 1.28
C GLN A 107 8.31 5.38 0.75
N GLY A 108 7.60 6.50 0.92
CA GLY A 108 8.03 7.83 0.49
C GLY A 108 7.19 8.40 -0.65
N ASN A 109 7.57 9.61 -1.08
CA ASN A 109 6.82 10.38 -2.07
C ASN A 109 6.68 9.64 -3.42
N HIS A 110 5.43 9.46 -3.86
CA HIS A 110 5.04 8.88 -5.14
C HIS A 110 3.98 9.76 -5.85
N ASN A 111 4.04 11.08 -5.67
CA ASN A 111 3.08 12.04 -6.23
C ASN A 111 3.03 11.98 -7.76
N GLY A 112 4.18 11.79 -8.43
CA GLY A 112 4.21 11.65 -9.88
C GLY A 112 3.43 10.44 -10.40
N TYR A 113 3.58 9.28 -9.73
CA TYR A 113 2.75 8.10 -10.00
C TYR A 113 1.26 8.40 -9.77
N SER A 114 0.93 8.99 -8.62
CA SER A 114 -0.47 9.32 -8.31
C SER A 114 -1.06 10.31 -9.33
N ALA A 115 -0.30 11.28 -9.82
CA ALA A 115 -0.75 12.21 -10.85
C ALA A 115 -1.01 11.48 -12.18
N ALA A 116 -0.16 10.54 -12.58
CA ALA A 116 -0.38 9.75 -13.79
C ALA A 116 -1.65 8.89 -13.72
N VAL A 117 -1.93 8.26 -12.56
CA VAL A 117 -3.20 7.54 -12.37
C VAL A 117 -4.40 8.47 -12.46
N LYS A 118 -4.30 9.70 -11.92
CA LYS A 118 -5.36 10.70 -12.07
C LYS A 118 -5.59 11.03 -13.54
N ASN A 119 -4.54 11.30 -14.30
CA ASN A 119 -4.64 11.59 -15.74
C ASN A 119 -5.34 10.45 -16.49
N ALA A 120 -5.02 9.20 -16.14
CA ALA A 120 -5.68 8.03 -16.72
C ALA A 120 -7.18 7.97 -16.40
N LEU A 121 -7.56 8.27 -15.14
CA LEU A 121 -8.97 8.35 -14.75
C LEU A 121 -9.69 9.53 -15.43
N ASP A 122 -9.03 10.67 -15.60
CA ASP A 122 -9.59 11.87 -16.24
C ASP A 122 -9.90 11.64 -17.73
N LYS A 123 -9.16 10.74 -18.42
CA LYS A 123 -9.41 10.38 -19.83
C LYS A 123 -10.65 9.49 -20.03
N ILE A 124 -11.26 8.96 -18.96
CA ILE A 124 -12.43 8.10 -19.07
C ILE A 124 -13.67 8.92 -19.42
N ASP A 125 -14.31 8.59 -20.55
CA ASP A 125 -15.59 9.19 -20.93
C ASP A 125 -16.72 8.77 -19.99
N LEU A 126 -17.22 9.74 -19.22
CA LEU A 126 -18.32 9.56 -18.28
C LEU A 126 -19.67 9.35 -18.96
N GLY A 127 -19.79 9.50 -20.28
CA GLY A 127 -20.98 9.17 -21.07
C GLY A 127 -21.18 7.65 -21.26
N GLN A 128 -20.12 6.87 -21.12
CA GLN A 128 -20.15 5.43 -21.37
C GLN A 128 -20.97 4.63 -20.33
N SER A 129 -21.23 3.36 -20.66
CA SER A 129 -21.87 2.41 -19.76
C SER A 129 -20.99 2.17 -18.52
N LYS A 130 -21.62 1.73 -17.41
CA LYS A 130 -20.88 1.39 -16.19
C LYS A 130 -19.86 0.28 -16.42
N ASP A 131 -20.18 -0.69 -17.28
CA ASP A 131 -19.30 -1.81 -17.58
C ASP A 131 -18.08 -1.37 -18.40
N ALA A 132 -18.26 -0.46 -19.36
CA ALA A 132 -17.15 0.11 -20.13
C ALA A 132 -16.21 0.94 -19.23
N ILE A 133 -16.77 1.73 -18.31
CA ILE A 133 -15.98 2.48 -17.32
C ILE A 133 -15.25 1.52 -16.37
N ALA A 134 -15.94 0.49 -15.86
CA ALA A 134 -15.34 -0.50 -14.98
C ALA A 134 -14.19 -1.26 -15.65
N LYS A 135 -14.35 -1.59 -16.94
CA LYS A 135 -13.28 -2.21 -17.75
C LYS A 135 -12.05 -1.31 -17.85
N GLN A 136 -12.22 -0.03 -18.19
CA GLN A 136 -11.10 0.91 -18.26
C GLN A 136 -10.41 1.11 -16.90
N VAL A 137 -11.18 1.21 -15.82
CA VAL A 137 -10.63 1.28 -14.46
C VAL A 137 -9.82 0.03 -14.15
N ALA A 138 -10.31 -1.17 -14.49
CA ALA A 138 -9.57 -2.41 -14.32
C ALA A 138 -8.31 -2.47 -15.20
N ASP A 139 -8.35 -1.95 -16.42
CA ASP A 139 -7.20 -1.92 -17.33
C ASP A 139 -6.09 -1.01 -16.78
N ILE A 140 -6.43 0.16 -16.22
CA ILE A 140 -5.49 1.05 -15.50
C ILE A 140 -4.84 0.28 -14.34
N GLN A 141 -5.65 -0.42 -13.54
CA GLN A 141 -5.15 -1.19 -12.39
C GLN A 141 -4.21 -2.31 -12.78
N ASN A 142 -4.61 -3.12 -13.76
CA ASN A 142 -3.84 -4.28 -14.20
C ASN A 142 -2.51 -3.86 -14.81
N THR A 143 -2.52 -2.78 -15.61
CA THR A 143 -1.32 -2.20 -16.20
C THR A 143 -0.37 -1.71 -15.10
N ALA A 144 -0.88 -0.96 -14.13
CA ALA A 144 -0.08 -0.46 -13.02
C ALA A 144 0.49 -1.58 -12.13
N LYS A 145 -0.33 -2.57 -11.77
CA LYS A 145 0.12 -3.76 -11.03
C LYS A 145 1.25 -4.49 -11.75
N LYS A 146 1.06 -4.78 -13.05
CA LYS A 146 2.07 -5.46 -13.87
C LYS A 146 3.38 -4.69 -13.90
N ALA A 147 3.32 -3.37 -14.11
CA ALA A 147 4.49 -2.51 -14.13
C ALA A 147 5.23 -2.51 -12.77
N MET A 148 4.51 -2.43 -11.64
CA MET A 148 5.10 -2.48 -10.30
C MET A 148 5.74 -3.84 -9.99
N THR A 149 5.08 -4.94 -10.36
CA THR A 149 5.62 -6.29 -10.21
C THR A 149 6.90 -6.47 -11.01
N ASN A 150 6.98 -5.85 -12.19
CA ASN A 150 8.17 -5.84 -13.05
C ASN A 150 9.22 -4.79 -12.66
N GLY A 151 9.04 -4.08 -11.54
CA GLY A 151 10.06 -3.19 -10.98
C GLY A 151 10.05 -1.76 -11.42
N THR A 152 8.96 -1.35 -12.08
CA THR A 152 8.77 0.07 -12.37
C THR A 152 8.69 0.85 -11.06
N PRO A 153 9.59 1.81 -10.81
CA PRO A 153 9.59 2.55 -9.56
C PRO A 153 8.41 3.53 -9.51
N ILE A 154 7.74 3.59 -8.36
CA ILE A 154 6.69 4.59 -8.09
C ILE A 154 7.24 5.81 -7.34
N ARG A 155 8.40 5.67 -6.70
CA ARG A 155 8.92 6.68 -5.78
C ARG A 155 9.88 7.63 -6.47
N ALA A 156 9.71 8.92 -6.20
CA ALA A 156 10.60 9.95 -6.73
C ALA A 156 12.07 9.69 -6.35
N LYS A 157 12.33 9.18 -5.14
CA LYS A 157 13.69 8.89 -4.65
C LYS A 157 14.39 7.74 -5.36
N ASP A 158 13.63 6.74 -5.84
CA ASP A 158 14.19 5.61 -6.57
C ASP A 158 14.55 6.02 -8.00
N ILE A 159 13.81 6.97 -8.56
CA ILE A 159 14.04 7.53 -9.89
C ILE A 159 15.17 8.56 -9.87
N ARG A 160 15.20 9.44 -8.86
CA ARG A 160 16.25 10.45 -8.69
C ARG A 160 16.51 10.76 -7.22
N LYS A 161 17.58 10.18 -6.67
CA LYS A 161 18.04 10.44 -5.30
C LYS A 161 18.39 11.93 -5.11
N GLY A 162 17.89 12.54 -4.03
CA GLY A 162 18.21 13.92 -3.65
C GLY A 162 17.53 15.03 -4.46
N LYS A 163 16.68 14.70 -5.46
CA LYS A 163 15.94 15.70 -6.26
C LYS A 163 14.47 15.31 -6.42
N SER A 164 13.68 15.45 -5.35
CA SER A 164 12.28 14.99 -5.30
C SER A 164 11.37 15.58 -6.37
N LYS A 165 11.53 16.87 -6.72
CA LYS A 165 10.74 17.53 -7.78
C LYS A 165 10.97 16.85 -9.13
N LEU A 166 12.23 16.77 -9.57
CA LEU A 166 12.61 16.09 -10.81
C LEU A 166 12.26 14.60 -10.80
N GLY A 167 12.38 13.94 -9.64
CA GLY A 167 11.97 12.55 -9.48
C GLY A 167 10.46 12.35 -9.67
N ASN A 168 9.63 13.31 -9.23
CA ASN A 168 8.19 13.27 -9.46
C ASN A 168 7.83 13.58 -10.92
N GLU A 169 8.47 14.55 -11.55
CA GLU A 169 8.26 14.87 -12.97
C GLU A 169 8.57 13.65 -13.84
N ARG A 170 9.72 13.01 -13.64
CA ARG A 170 10.09 11.79 -14.36
C ARG A 170 9.17 10.61 -14.05
N ALA A 171 8.71 10.48 -12.81
CA ALA A 171 7.71 9.47 -12.45
C ALA A 171 6.41 9.71 -13.24
N LEU A 172 5.94 10.95 -13.28
CA LEU A 172 4.73 11.33 -14.01
C LEU A 172 4.85 11.01 -15.51
N GLU A 173 5.93 11.46 -16.17
CA GLU A 173 6.17 11.19 -17.59
C GLU A 173 6.21 9.70 -17.90
N MET A 174 6.99 8.94 -17.12
CA MET A 174 7.13 7.50 -17.28
C MET A 174 5.79 6.78 -17.09
N TRP A 175 5.04 7.12 -16.04
CA TRP A 175 3.76 6.49 -15.75
C TRP A 175 2.64 6.92 -16.70
N ASN A 176 2.67 8.16 -17.23
CA ASN A 176 1.76 8.57 -18.30
C ASN A 176 1.96 7.71 -19.54
N LYS A 177 3.21 7.45 -19.93
CA LYS A 177 3.53 6.57 -21.06
C LYS A 177 3.08 5.12 -20.80
N ILE A 178 3.34 4.59 -19.62
CA ILE A 178 2.93 3.22 -19.24
C ILE A 178 1.40 3.07 -19.27
N LEU A 179 0.67 4.09 -18.83
CA LEU A 179 -0.79 4.10 -18.78
C LEU A 179 -1.43 4.58 -20.10
N GLY A 180 -0.65 4.94 -21.11
CA GLY A 180 -1.14 5.41 -22.41
C GLY A 180 -1.86 6.76 -22.35
N VAL A 181 -1.47 7.64 -21.43
CA VAL A 181 -2.17 8.91 -21.15
C VAL A 181 -1.33 10.16 -21.43
N GLU A 182 -0.22 10.00 -22.16
CA GLU A 182 0.50 11.11 -22.80
C GLU A 182 -0.34 11.86 -23.85
#